data_AF-A0A2W4X811-F1
#
_entry.id   AF-A0A2W4X811-F1
#
_cell.length_a   1.000
_cell.length_b   1.000
_cell.length_c   1.000
_cell.angle_alpha   90.00
_cell.angle_beta   90.00
_cell.angle_gamma   90.00
#
_symmetry.space_group_name_H-M   'P 1'
#
loop_
_entity.id
_entity.type
_entity.pdbx_description
1 polymer ?
#
loop_
_entity_poly.entity_id
_entity_poly.type
_entity_poly.pdbx_seq_one_letter_code
_entity_poly.pdbx_strand_id
1 'polypeptide(L)'
;MPQLGRDVFLNGQPQTTVLTKHTVWRADLYELLNAYCADRSKSIRKRAYKTLVRRAYPLETARKKLEQALTKLEEWRSITSLSPAGETGPDAPPPESYLASTFGASLELAREGKLELQQAEAFAPLFVRARPVHKGGA
;
A
#
# COMPACT_ATOMS: atom_id res chain seq x y z
N MET A 1 -69.14 61.32 -32.49
CA MET A 1 -67.82 60.88 -31.97
C MET A 1 -67.88 59.36 -31.82
N PRO A 2 -66.91 58.59 -32.33
CA PRO A 2 -66.95 57.11 -32.25
C PRO A 2 -66.88 56.62 -30.80
N GLN A 3 -67.63 55.55 -30.47
CA GLN A 3 -67.74 54.97 -29.13
C GLN A 3 -66.87 53.72 -28.93
N LEU A 4 -66.10 53.69 -27.83
CA LEU A 4 -65.26 52.55 -27.44
C LEU A 4 -66.14 51.36 -26.97
N GLY A 5 -65.90 50.17 -27.52
CA GLY A 5 -66.68 48.94 -27.28
C GLY A 5 -67.86 48.74 -28.23
N ARG A 6 -68.14 49.71 -29.12
CA ARG A 6 -69.18 49.62 -30.15
C ARG A 6 -68.63 49.90 -31.55
N ASP A 7 -68.01 51.07 -31.75
CA ASP A 7 -67.48 51.49 -33.05
C ASP A 7 -65.96 51.28 -33.15
N VAL A 8 -65.25 51.32 -32.01
CA VAL A 8 -63.81 51.02 -31.91
C VAL A 8 -63.55 50.10 -30.71
N PHE A 9 -62.67 49.11 -30.86
CA PHE A 9 -62.28 48.20 -29.78
C PHE A 9 -60.86 48.52 -29.30
N LEU A 10 -60.59 48.30 -28.01
CA LEU A 10 -59.25 48.40 -27.44
C LEU A 10 -58.32 47.35 -28.06
N ASN A 11 -57.06 47.73 -28.27
CA ASN A 11 -56.02 46.79 -28.69
C ASN A 11 -55.91 45.67 -27.63
N GLY A 12 -55.77 44.42 -28.06
CA GLY A 12 -55.55 43.30 -27.14
C GLY A 12 -54.30 43.51 -26.28
N GLN A 13 -54.34 43.06 -25.03
CA GLN A 13 -53.17 43.11 -24.14
C GLN A 13 -52.02 42.28 -24.75
N PRO A 14 -50.77 42.78 -24.75
CA PRO A 14 -49.64 42.03 -25.28
C PRO A 14 -49.47 40.74 -24.45
N GLN A 15 -49.51 39.59 -25.13
CA GLN A 15 -49.24 38.30 -24.49
C GLN A 15 -47.75 38.19 -24.14
N THR A 16 -47.44 37.76 -22.92
CA THR A 16 -46.07 37.51 -22.48
C THR A 16 -45.48 36.33 -23.27
N THR A 17 -44.52 36.62 -24.16
CA THR A 17 -43.79 35.60 -24.91
C THR A 17 -42.88 34.81 -23.96
N VAL A 18 -43.21 33.54 -23.70
CA VAL A 18 -42.35 32.64 -22.93
C VAL A 18 -41.24 32.12 -23.83
N LEU A 19 -40.02 32.64 -23.71
CA LEU A 19 -38.85 32.10 -24.41
C LEU A 19 -38.43 30.78 -23.79
N THR A 20 -38.78 29.67 -24.43
CA THR A 20 -38.25 28.35 -24.08
C THR A 20 -36.90 28.15 -24.78
N LYS A 21 -35.81 28.15 -24.03
CA LYS A 21 -34.46 27.91 -24.57
C LYS A 21 -34.21 26.40 -24.63
N HIS A 22 -33.94 25.89 -25.83
CA HIS A 22 -33.47 24.51 -26.04
C HIS A 22 -31.99 24.52 -26.36
N THR A 23 -31.17 23.88 -25.53
CA THR A 23 -29.74 23.71 -25.79
C THR A 23 -29.57 22.50 -26.72
N VAL A 24 -29.12 22.74 -27.95
CA VAL A 24 -28.80 21.69 -28.92
C VAL A 24 -27.29 21.59 -29.05
N TRP A 25 -26.73 20.46 -28.62
CA TRP A 25 -25.32 20.16 -28.80
C TRP A 25 -25.11 19.58 -30.20
N ARG A 26 -24.17 20.16 -30.94
CA ARG A 26 -23.72 19.64 -32.24
C ARG A 26 -22.23 19.35 -32.11
N ALA A 27 -21.82 18.21 -32.63
CA ALA A 27 -20.43 17.85 -32.78
C ALA A 27 -20.25 17.07 -34.08
N ASP A 28 -19.13 17.25 -34.75
CA ASP A 28 -18.74 16.34 -35.81
C ASP A 28 -18.06 15.07 -35.23
N LEU A 29 -17.80 14.09 -36.10
CA LEU A 29 -17.15 12.85 -35.68
C LEU A 29 -15.74 13.10 -35.11
N TYR A 30 -15.02 14.08 -35.65
CA TYR A 30 -13.66 14.41 -35.24
C TYR A 30 -13.62 14.99 -33.82
N GLU A 31 -14.53 15.90 -33.50
CA GLU A 31 -14.72 16.48 -32.17
C GLU A 31 -15.08 15.40 -31.14
N LEU A 32 -15.93 14.43 -31.51
CA LEU A 32 -16.29 13.31 -30.63
C LEU A 32 -15.09 12.40 -30.33
N LEU A 33 -14.32 12.04 -31.37
CA LEU A 33 -13.12 11.22 -31.22
C LEU A 33 -12.04 11.92 -30.40
N ASN A 34 -11.84 13.23 -30.61
CA ASN A 34 -10.91 14.02 -29.82
C ASN A 34 -11.30 14.09 -28.35
N ALA A 35 -12.58 14.35 -28.05
CA ALA A 35 -13.08 14.38 -26.68
C ALA A 35 -12.84 13.03 -25.98
N TYR A 36 -13.13 11.93 -26.67
CA TYR A 36 -12.89 10.57 -26.16
C TYR A 36 -11.40 10.29 -25.93
N CYS A 37 -10.54 10.61 -26.91
CA CYS A 37 -9.10 10.41 -26.78
C CYS A 37 -8.52 11.24 -25.63
N ALA A 38 -8.96 12.49 -25.46
CA ALA A 38 -8.56 13.35 -24.36
C ALA A 38 -8.97 12.78 -22.99
N ASP A 39 -10.20 12.27 -22.87
CA ASP A 39 -10.68 11.66 -21.63
C ASP A 39 -9.98 10.33 -21.32
N ARG A 40 -9.84 9.46 -22.33
CA ARG A 40 -9.11 8.18 -22.22
C ARG A 40 -7.66 8.40 -21.82
N SER A 41 -6.99 9.40 -22.39
CA SER A 41 -5.61 9.75 -22.03
C SER A 41 -5.48 10.25 -20.59
N LYS A 42 -6.46 11.01 -20.08
CA LYS A 42 -6.53 11.40 -18.66
C LYS A 42 -6.75 10.18 -17.76
N SER A 43 -7.66 9.29 -18.12
CA SER A 43 -7.96 8.06 -17.36
C SER A 43 -6.76 7.12 -17.26
N ILE A 44 -6.07 6.88 -18.38
CA ILE A 44 -4.85 6.04 -18.41
C ILE A 44 -3.75 6.65 -17.53
N ARG A 45 -3.53 7.97 -17.60
CA ARG A 45 -2.56 8.67 -16.73
C ARG A 45 -2.93 8.60 -15.25
N LYS A 46 -4.23 8.60 -14.89
CA LYS A 46 -4.70 8.46 -13.51
C LYS A 46 -4.53 7.04 -12.96
N ARG A 47 -4.49 6.02 -13.82
CA ARG A 47 -4.09 4.65 -13.45
C ARG A 47 -2.57 4.51 -13.37
N ALA A 48 -1.90 5.57 -12.88
CA ALA A 48 -0.48 5.53 -12.57
C ALA A 48 -0.20 4.35 -11.64
N TYR A 49 0.80 3.56 -12.01
CA TYR A 49 1.33 2.47 -11.21
C TYR A 49 1.58 2.96 -9.78
N LYS A 50 0.80 2.45 -8.81
CA LYS A 50 1.07 2.70 -7.40
C LYS A 50 2.18 1.73 -6.99
N THR A 51 3.38 2.25 -6.80
CA THR A 51 4.46 1.50 -6.14
C THR A 51 3.99 1.17 -4.72
N LEU A 52 3.73 -0.10 -4.45
CA LEU A 52 3.52 -0.58 -3.09
C LEU A 52 4.86 -0.47 -2.36
N VAL A 53 4.93 0.39 -1.34
CA VAL A 53 6.10 0.45 -0.47
C VAL A 53 6.15 -0.85 0.32
N ARG A 54 7.07 -1.75 -0.04
CA ARG A 54 7.25 -3.00 0.70
C ARG A 54 7.91 -2.68 2.03
N ARG A 55 7.12 -2.72 3.11
CA ARG A 55 7.62 -2.56 4.48
C ARG A 55 8.42 -3.81 4.85
N ALA A 56 9.65 -3.62 5.30
CA ALA A 56 10.53 -4.71 5.71
C ALA A 56 11.08 -4.43 7.10
N TYR A 57 11.18 -5.48 7.92
CA TYR A 57 11.79 -5.40 9.23
C TYR A 57 13.32 -5.26 9.08
N PRO A 58 13.96 -4.22 9.65
CA PRO A 58 15.38 -3.99 9.45
C PRO A 58 16.24 -5.13 10.02
N LEU A 59 17.21 -5.58 9.21
CA LEU A 59 18.14 -6.65 9.58
C LEU A 59 18.95 -6.29 10.84
N GLU A 60 19.47 -5.07 10.91
CA GLU A 60 20.22 -4.56 12.08
C GLU A 60 19.40 -4.62 13.37
N THR A 61 18.10 -4.33 13.28
CA THR A 61 17.20 -4.43 14.44
C THR A 61 16.99 -5.89 14.85
N ALA A 62 16.81 -6.79 13.88
CA ALA A 62 16.72 -8.23 14.14
C ALA A 62 17.99 -8.76 14.81
N ARG A 63 19.16 -8.35 14.31
CA ARG A 63 20.47 -8.70 14.85
C ARG A 63 20.64 -8.23 16.29
N LYS A 64 20.38 -6.95 16.57
CA LYS A 64 20.48 -6.41 17.93
C LYS A 64 19.58 -7.15 18.92
N LYS A 65 18.35 -7.47 18.54
CA LYS A 65 17.43 -8.26 19.39
C LYS A 65 17.95 -9.67 19.61
N LEU A 66 18.50 -10.31 18.59
CA LEU A 66 19.05 -11.66 18.68
C LEU A 66 20.32 -11.70 19.56
N GLU A 67 21.19 -10.68 19.45
CA GLU A 67 22.35 -10.51 20.33
C GLU A 67 21.96 -10.33 21.80
N GLN A 68 20.88 -9.60 22.08
CA GLN A 68 20.33 -9.48 23.44
C GLN A 68 19.75 -10.81 23.95
N ALA A 69 19.11 -11.58 23.07
CA ALA A 69 18.56 -12.88 23.40
C ALA A 69 19.65 -13.94 23.64
N LEU A 70 20.79 -13.83 22.95
CA LEU A 70 21.92 -14.76 23.06
C LEU A 70 22.44 -14.91 24.49
N THR A 71 22.45 -13.85 25.29
CA THR A 71 22.87 -13.87 26.70
C THR A 71 22.07 -14.86 27.56
N LYS A 72 20.83 -15.18 27.16
CA LYS A 72 19.93 -16.10 27.86
C LYS A 72 19.61 -17.36 27.04
N LEU A 73 20.32 -17.58 25.92
CA LEU A 73 20.04 -18.63 24.95
C LEU A 73 20.97 -19.83 25.16
N GLU A 74 20.87 -20.45 26.34
CA GLU A 74 21.68 -21.62 26.70
C GLU A 74 21.17 -22.91 26.05
N GLU A 75 19.84 -23.03 25.90
CA GLU A 75 19.19 -24.18 25.28
C GLU A 75 18.84 -23.93 23.82
N TRP A 76 18.74 -25.02 23.05
CA TRP A 76 18.26 -25.00 21.68
C TRP A 76 16.82 -24.48 21.64
N ARG A 77 16.59 -23.41 20.88
CA ARG A 77 15.24 -22.86 20.64
C ARG A 77 14.97 -22.70 19.16
N SER A 78 13.70 -22.90 18.78
CA SER A 78 13.27 -22.66 17.40
C SER A 78 13.45 -21.19 17.04
N ILE A 79 13.95 -20.91 15.84
CA ILE A 79 14.13 -19.53 15.35
C ILE A 79 12.82 -18.74 15.32
N THR A 80 11.71 -19.42 15.03
CA THR A 80 10.37 -18.81 15.00
C THR A 80 9.97 -18.29 16.39
N SER A 81 10.40 -18.96 17.46
CA SER A 81 10.14 -18.53 18.84
C SER A 81 10.96 -17.31 19.26
N LEU A 82 12.04 -17.01 18.55
CA LEU A 82 12.90 -15.86 18.79
C LEU A 82 12.57 -14.68 17.88
N SER A 83 11.81 -14.91 16.81
CA SER A 83 11.29 -13.82 15.98
C SER A 83 10.27 -13.02 16.80
N PRO A 84 10.34 -11.68 16.81
CA PRO A 84 9.40 -10.87 17.58
C PRO A 84 7.98 -11.05 17.05
N ALA A 85 7.00 -11.04 17.97
CA ALA A 85 5.60 -10.85 17.59
C ALA A 85 5.50 -9.50 16.87
N GLY A 86 5.19 -9.53 15.57
CA GLY A 86 5.23 -8.36 14.71
C GLY A 86 4.41 -7.18 15.24
N GLU A 87 4.73 -5.98 14.77
CA GLU A 87 4.00 -4.78 15.17
C GLU A 87 2.60 -4.78 14.52
N THR A 88 1.64 -4.15 15.19
CA THR A 88 0.29 -3.98 14.65
C THR A 88 0.14 -2.56 14.11
N GLY A 89 -0.22 -2.42 12.83
CA GLY A 89 -0.47 -1.13 12.23
C GLY A 89 -0.45 -1.18 10.70
N PRO A 90 -0.97 -0.13 10.03
CA PRO A 90 -0.99 -0.06 8.56
C PRO A 90 0.41 -0.01 7.95
N ASP A 91 1.42 0.43 8.73
CA ASP A 91 2.82 0.53 8.29
C ASP A 91 3.71 -0.60 8.82
N ALA A 92 3.15 -1.57 9.55
CA ALA A 92 3.93 -2.68 10.08
C ALA A 92 4.46 -3.59 8.96
N PRO A 93 5.73 -4.05 9.03
CA PRO A 93 6.22 -5.12 8.17
C PRO A 93 5.35 -6.37 8.27
N PRO A 94 5.24 -7.16 7.20
CA PRO A 94 4.51 -8.42 7.26
C PRO A 94 5.29 -9.44 8.13
N PRO A 95 4.60 -10.42 8.75
CA PRO A 95 5.20 -11.35 9.71
C PRO A 95 6.38 -12.14 9.11
N GLU A 96 6.34 -12.45 7.82
CA GLU A 96 7.41 -13.15 7.10
C GLU A 96 8.69 -12.33 7.06
N SER A 97 8.59 -10.99 7.05
CA SER A 97 9.76 -10.11 7.07
C SER A 97 10.50 -10.18 8.40
N TYR A 98 9.78 -10.36 9.52
CA TYR A 98 10.43 -10.51 10.82
C TYR A 98 11.21 -11.81 10.89
N LEU A 99 10.61 -12.92 10.44
CA LEU A 99 11.27 -14.22 10.40
C LEU A 99 12.49 -14.20 9.46
N ALA A 100 12.35 -13.60 8.26
CA ALA A 100 13.44 -13.49 7.29
C ALA A 100 14.64 -12.71 7.84
N SER A 101 14.39 -11.57 8.50
CA SER A 101 15.47 -10.77 9.08
C SER A 101 16.09 -11.44 10.32
N THR A 102 15.29 -12.12 11.16
CA THR A 102 15.84 -12.93 12.26
C THR A 102 16.70 -14.09 11.72
N PHE A 103 16.28 -14.72 10.62
CA PHE A 103 17.05 -15.76 9.94
C PHE A 103 18.37 -15.21 9.37
N GLY A 104 18.33 -14.10 8.64
CA GLY A 104 19.55 -13.43 8.15
C GLY A 104 20.52 -13.09 9.28
N ALA A 105 20.02 -12.51 10.36
CA ALA A 105 20.82 -12.21 11.55
C ALA A 105 21.42 -13.48 12.19
N SER A 106 20.67 -14.58 12.24
CA SER A 106 21.19 -15.85 12.77
C SER A 106 22.34 -16.42 11.93
N LEU A 107 22.27 -16.29 10.60
CA LEU A 107 23.34 -16.71 9.69
C LEU A 107 24.59 -15.85 9.86
N GLU A 108 24.43 -14.53 10.03
CA GLU A 108 25.55 -13.63 10.29
C GLU A 108 26.25 -13.96 11.61
N LEU A 109 25.48 -14.17 12.68
CA LEU A 109 26.03 -14.51 14.00
C LEU A 109 26.67 -15.91 14.02
N ALA A 110 26.13 -16.85 13.25
CA ALA A 110 26.73 -18.16 13.06
C ALA A 110 28.06 -18.05 12.30
N ARG A 111 28.13 -17.22 11.26
CA ARG A 111 29.37 -16.90 10.53
C ARG A 111 30.42 -16.26 11.43
N GLU A 112 30.01 -15.42 12.38
CA GLU A 112 30.88 -14.82 13.40
C GLU A 112 31.24 -15.77 14.56
N GLY A 113 30.66 -16.97 14.58
CA GLY A 113 30.91 -17.96 15.63
C GLY A 113 30.28 -17.64 16.98
N LYS A 114 29.28 -16.75 17.04
CA LYS A 114 28.54 -16.41 18.26
C LYS A 114 27.33 -17.31 18.49
N LEU A 115 26.88 -18.01 17.44
CA LEU A 115 25.63 -18.77 17.43
C LEU A 115 25.86 -20.12 16.72
N GLU A 116 25.15 -21.15 17.16
CA GLU A 116 25.09 -22.46 16.51
C GLU A 116 23.71 -22.73 15.94
N LEU A 117 23.67 -23.41 14.79
CA LEU A 117 22.45 -23.71 14.04
C LEU A 117 22.30 -25.23 13.92
N GLN A 118 21.08 -25.73 14.08
CA GLN A 118 20.75 -27.14 13.88
C GLN A 118 19.44 -27.28 13.12
N GLN A 119 19.47 -28.02 12.01
CA GLN A 119 18.30 -28.36 11.20
C GLN A 119 18.40 -29.84 10.80
N ALA A 120 17.35 -30.62 11.07
CA ALA A 120 17.39 -32.07 10.88
C ALA A 120 17.30 -32.47 9.40
N GLU A 121 16.44 -31.80 8.64
CA GLU A 121 16.17 -32.05 7.21
C GLU A 121 15.75 -30.74 6.52
N ALA A 122 15.66 -30.76 5.18
CA ALA A 122 15.24 -29.58 4.43
C ALA A 122 13.84 -29.12 4.86
N PHE A 123 13.69 -27.81 5.12
CA PHE A 123 12.46 -27.17 5.59
C PHE A 123 11.95 -27.62 6.98
N ALA A 124 12.67 -28.48 7.70
CA ALA A 124 12.39 -28.71 9.11
C ALA A 124 12.67 -27.46 9.95
N PRO A 125 12.08 -27.34 11.15
CA PRO A 125 12.35 -26.23 12.04
C PRO A 125 13.84 -26.02 12.28
N LEU A 126 14.29 -24.77 12.14
CA LEU A 126 15.67 -24.37 12.43
C LEU A 126 15.78 -24.03 13.92
N PHE A 127 16.69 -24.71 14.60
CA PHE A 127 17.03 -24.45 15.99
C PHE A 127 18.31 -23.65 16.09
N VAL A 128 18.35 -22.78 17.09
CA VAL A 128 19.48 -21.89 17.36
C VAL A 128 19.86 -21.96 18.84
N ARG A 129 21.16 -21.83 19.11
CA ARG A 129 21.73 -21.80 20.46
C ARG A 129 22.91 -20.84 20.51
N ALA A 130 23.15 -20.19 21.64
CA ALA A 130 24.39 -19.43 21.82
C ALA A 130 25.60 -20.37 21.76
N ARG A 131 26.66 -19.97 21.05
CA ARG A 131 27.91 -20.74 21.13
C ARG A 131 28.52 -20.49 22.52
N PRO A 132 28.80 -21.54 23.31
CA PRO A 132 29.54 -21.35 24.54
C PRO A 132 30.92 -20.78 24.21
N VAL A 133 31.30 -19.69 24.86
CA VAL A 133 32.68 -19.19 24.78
C VAL A 133 33.56 -20.26 25.38
N HIS A 134 34.17 -21.10 24.54
CA HIS A 134 35.28 -21.91 24.98
C HIS A 134 36.41 -20.94 25.32
N LYS A 135 36.52 -20.55 26.60
CA LYS A 135 37.76 -19.99 27.12
C LYS A 135 38.78 -21.10 26.96
N GLY A 136 39.52 -21.07 25.85
CA GLY A 136 40.70 -21.90 25.67
C GLY A 136 41.57 -21.69 26.90
N GLY A 137 41.73 -22.75 27.69
CA GLY A 137 42.68 -22.80 28.77
C GLY A 137 44.08 -22.97 28.21
N ALA A 138 45.02 -22.23 28.82
CA ALA A 138 46.48 -22.31 28.72
C ALA A 138 47.12 -21.98 27.35
#